data_AF-A0A2S7CAC2-F1
#
_entry.id   AF-A0A2S7CAC2-F1
#
_cell.length_a   1.000
_cell.length_b   1.000
_cell.length_c   1.000
_cell.angle_alpha   90.00
_cell.angle_beta   90.00
_cell.angle_gamma   90.00
#
_symmetry.space_group_name_H-M   'P 1'
#
loop_
_entity.id
_entity.type
_entity.pdbx_description
1 polymer ?
#
loop_
_entity_poly.entity_id
_entity_poly.type
_entity_poly.pdbx_seq_one_letter_code
_entity_poly.pdbx_strand_id
1 'polypeptide(L)'
;MASYRTTLTALVLSVALAACSAQAPPAAAGSPPAAAPATTVAATAPAPAARCPEADFSAFLKRFSAEIAVQEKATADPLTMVQLDPEAQPEPAPVTREVPLAKVEWPVIPNLDAVRNGGREVVVSEDAGGRQVLVRTPNTGDQQVYQFAQRPCWTLVKVDDQSL
;
A
#
# COMPACT_ATOMS: atom_id res chain seq x y z
N MET A 1 -16.64 -46.13 25.08
CA MET A 1 -18.12 -46.18 25.18
C MET A 1 -18.62 -44.75 25.39
N ALA A 2 -19.84 -44.47 24.92
CA ALA A 2 -20.61 -43.22 24.97
C ALA A 2 -20.53 -42.32 23.73
N SER A 3 -21.43 -42.61 22.80
CA SER A 3 -21.96 -41.74 21.74
C SER A 3 -23.14 -40.92 22.27
N TYR A 4 -23.42 -39.72 21.74
CA TYR A 4 -24.74 -39.09 21.45
C TYR A 4 -24.44 -37.76 20.70
N ARG A 5 -24.69 -37.58 19.39
CA ARG A 5 -25.91 -37.41 18.55
C ARG A 5 -26.68 -36.07 18.71
N THR A 6 -26.87 -35.40 17.54
CA THR A 6 -27.93 -34.45 17.12
C THR A 6 -27.85 -33.00 17.66
N THR A 7 -28.10 -31.90 16.93
CA THR A 7 -29.07 -31.64 15.84
C THR A 7 -28.74 -30.34 15.07
N LEU A 8 -29.22 -30.26 13.82
CA LEU A 8 -29.29 -29.09 12.93
C LEU A 8 -30.13 -27.93 13.52
N THR A 9 -29.73 -26.68 13.30
CA THR A 9 -30.68 -25.57 13.07
C THR A 9 -30.05 -24.51 12.18
N ALA A 10 -30.62 -24.36 10.98
CA ALA A 10 -30.39 -23.22 10.09
C ALA A 10 -31.17 -22.01 10.60
N LEU A 11 -30.56 -20.81 10.53
CA LEU A 11 -31.30 -19.56 10.57
C LEU A 11 -30.70 -18.58 9.58
N VAL A 12 -31.38 -18.45 8.44
CA VAL A 12 -31.16 -17.42 7.43
C VAL A 12 -32.02 -16.22 7.85
N LEU A 13 -31.43 -15.05 8.04
CA LEU A 13 -32.18 -13.79 8.08
C LEU A 13 -31.49 -12.76 7.19
N SER A 14 -31.98 -12.67 5.96
CA SER A 14 -31.72 -11.59 5.02
C SER A 14 -32.42 -10.33 5.53
N VAL A 15 -31.66 -9.26 5.77
CA VAL A 15 -32.23 -7.92 5.99
C VAL A 15 -31.87 -7.07 4.77
N ALA A 16 -32.85 -6.93 3.87
CA ALA A 16 -32.85 -5.90 2.84
C ALA A 16 -33.41 -4.61 3.47
N LEU A 17 -32.60 -3.56 3.54
CA LEU A 17 -33.02 -2.25 4.02
C LEU A 17 -32.98 -1.22 2.88
N ALA A 18 -34.20 -0.85 2.50
CA ALA A 18 -34.69 0.48 2.18
C ALA A 18 -34.02 1.25 1.02
N ALA A 19 -34.71 1.23 -0.11
CA ALA A 19 -34.62 2.27 -1.13
C ALA A 19 -34.96 3.65 -0.52
N CYS A 20 -34.00 4.58 -0.57
CA CYS A 20 -34.24 6.00 -0.35
C CYS A 20 -34.99 6.57 -1.56
N SER A 21 -36.31 6.65 -1.47
CA SER A 21 -37.12 7.48 -2.37
C SER A 21 -37.10 8.91 -1.85
N ALA A 22 -36.37 9.80 -2.53
CA ALA A 22 -36.41 11.23 -2.27
C ALA A 22 -37.83 11.76 -2.58
N GLN A 23 -38.50 12.24 -1.54
CA GLN A 23 -39.85 12.77 -1.57
C GLN A 23 -39.79 14.21 -2.11
N ALA A 24 -40.41 14.48 -3.27
CA ALA A 24 -40.51 15.83 -3.83
C ALA A 24 -41.62 16.63 -3.09
N PRO A 25 -41.38 17.90 -2.72
CA PRO A 25 -42.39 18.75 -2.09
C PRO A 25 -43.41 19.30 -3.12
N PRO A 26 -44.61 19.70 -2.68
CA PRO A 26 -45.70 20.13 -3.56
C PRO A 26 -45.42 21.51 -4.18
N ALA A 27 -45.75 21.64 -5.46
CA ALA A 27 -45.71 22.89 -6.20
C ALA A 27 -46.80 23.85 -5.71
N ALA A 28 -46.39 24.98 -5.14
CA ALA A 28 -47.23 26.16 -4.97
C ALA A 28 -46.98 27.12 -6.15
N ALA A 29 -48.06 27.53 -6.80
CA ALA A 29 -48.05 28.52 -7.87
C ALA A 29 -47.65 29.91 -7.34
N GLY A 30 -46.66 30.54 -7.96
CA GLY A 30 -46.22 31.89 -7.69
C GLY A 30 -45.37 32.44 -8.85
N SER A 31 -45.70 33.64 -9.30
CA SER A 31 -45.22 34.40 -10.46
C SER A 31 -43.69 34.45 -10.69
N PRO A 32 -43.22 34.73 -11.93
CA PRO A 32 -41.81 34.57 -12.31
C PRO A 32 -40.92 35.73 -11.84
N PRO A 33 -39.74 35.46 -11.25
CA PRO A 33 -38.66 36.42 -11.21
C PRO A 33 -37.69 36.21 -12.39
N ALA A 34 -37.06 37.31 -12.77
CA ALA A 34 -36.18 37.46 -13.93
C ALA A 34 -35.04 36.44 -14.01
N ALA A 35 -34.75 36.00 -15.24
CA ALA A 35 -33.69 35.04 -15.56
C ALA A 35 -32.29 35.62 -15.25
N ALA A 36 -31.63 35.04 -14.25
CA ALA A 36 -30.18 35.12 -14.09
C ALA A 36 -29.50 34.08 -15.01
N PRO A 37 -28.32 34.35 -15.58
CA PRO A 37 -27.63 33.38 -16.43
C PRO A 37 -27.21 32.17 -15.60
N ALA A 38 -27.73 31.00 -15.94
CA ALA A 38 -27.30 29.73 -15.39
C ALA A 38 -25.84 29.49 -15.81
N THR A 39 -24.92 29.65 -14.86
CA THR A 39 -23.53 29.20 -15.02
C THR A 39 -23.56 27.68 -15.03
N THR A 40 -23.43 27.08 -16.21
CA THR A 40 -23.23 25.64 -16.36
C THR A 40 -21.91 25.29 -15.69
N VAL A 41 -21.99 24.69 -14.50
CA VAL A 41 -20.84 24.02 -13.88
C VAL A 41 -20.49 22.87 -14.81
N ALA A 42 -19.44 23.06 -15.61
CA ALA A 42 -18.88 21.99 -16.41
C ALA A 42 -18.45 20.87 -15.46
N ALA A 43 -19.11 19.71 -15.56
CA ALA A 43 -18.71 18.52 -14.84
C ALA A 43 -17.27 18.19 -15.26
N THR A 44 -16.32 18.34 -14.33
CA THR A 44 -14.94 17.89 -14.51
C THR A 44 -14.97 16.40 -14.83
N ALA A 45 -14.59 16.05 -16.06
CA ALA A 45 -14.42 14.65 -16.45
C ALA A 45 -13.39 13.99 -15.51
N PRO A 46 -13.62 12.74 -15.07
CA PRO A 46 -12.66 12.05 -14.21
C PRO A 46 -11.30 12.00 -14.89
N ALA A 47 -10.25 12.36 -14.15
CA ALA A 47 -8.88 12.27 -14.63
C ALA A 47 -8.58 10.83 -15.11
N PRO A 48 -7.85 10.65 -16.22
CA PRO A 48 -7.53 9.30 -16.70
C PRO A 48 -6.80 8.53 -15.59
N ALA A 49 -7.29 7.32 -15.31
CA ALA A 49 -6.61 6.41 -14.40
C ALA A 49 -5.14 6.26 -14.85
N ALA A 50 -4.21 6.53 -13.94
CA ALA A 50 -2.80 6.43 -14.25
C ALA A 50 -2.48 5.00 -14.69
N ARG A 51 -1.83 4.88 -15.85
CA ARG A 51 -1.43 3.58 -16.41
C ARG A 51 -0.08 3.22 -15.82
N CYS A 52 -0.08 2.23 -14.93
CA CYS A 52 1.16 1.73 -14.34
C CYS A 52 1.87 0.82 -15.35
N PRO A 53 3.19 1.00 -15.57
CA PRO A 53 3.96 0.13 -16.44
C PRO A 53 3.83 -1.34 -16.02
N GLU A 54 3.82 -1.61 -14.72
CA GLU A 54 3.69 -2.94 -14.14
C GLU A 54 2.69 -2.90 -12.98
N ALA A 55 1.48 -3.43 -13.20
CA ALA A 55 0.43 -3.51 -12.20
C ALA A 55 0.56 -4.74 -11.29
N ASP A 56 1.12 -5.84 -11.82
CA ASP A 56 1.44 -7.03 -11.03
C ASP A 56 2.66 -6.76 -10.15
N PHE A 57 2.53 -6.97 -8.84
CA PHE A 57 3.59 -6.69 -7.89
C PHE A 57 4.80 -7.61 -8.08
N SER A 58 4.60 -8.86 -8.47
CA SER A 58 5.71 -9.83 -8.58
C SER A 58 6.61 -9.50 -9.77
N ALA A 59 6.00 -9.15 -10.91
CA ALA A 59 6.70 -8.63 -12.09
C ALA A 59 7.44 -7.33 -11.74
N PHE A 60 6.73 -6.38 -11.13
CA PHE A 60 7.30 -5.11 -10.68
C PHE A 60 8.51 -5.33 -9.77
N LEU A 61 8.37 -6.14 -8.72
CA LEU A 61 9.42 -6.36 -7.73
C LEU A 61 10.64 -7.03 -8.36
N LYS A 62 10.44 -7.98 -9.27
CA LYS A 62 11.53 -8.63 -10.00
C LYS A 62 12.36 -7.58 -10.75
N ARG A 63 11.70 -6.69 -11.49
CA ARG A 63 12.39 -5.65 -12.25
C ARG A 63 12.98 -4.56 -11.37
N PHE A 64 12.22 -4.10 -10.37
CA PHE A 64 12.67 -3.13 -9.36
C PHE A 64 13.97 -3.58 -8.72
N SER A 65 14.07 -4.84 -8.26
CA SER A 65 15.31 -5.33 -7.65
C SER A 65 16.48 -5.51 -8.63
N ALA A 66 16.21 -5.66 -9.93
CA ALA A 66 17.25 -5.91 -10.93
C ALA A 66 17.80 -4.63 -11.60
N GLU A 67 17.03 -3.53 -11.62
CA GLU A 67 17.35 -2.33 -12.39
C GLU A 67 17.34 -1.07 -11.51
N ILE A 68 18.51 -0.45 -11.28
CA ILE A 68 18.62 0.80 -10.50
C ILE A 68 17.73 1.91 -11.06
N ALA A 69 17.64 2.05 -12.39
CA ALA A 69 16.79 3.06 -13.02
C ALA A 69 15.28 2.86 -12.75
N VAL A 70 14.86 1.62 -12.43
CA VAL A 70 13.49 1.35 -11.97
C VAL A 70 13.36 1.68 -10.48
N GLN A 71 14.39 1.40 -9.69
CA GLN A 71 14.43 1.78 -8.28
C GLN A 71 14.30 3.31 -8.10
N GLU A 72 15.11 4.08 -8.83
CA GLU A 72 15.09 5.54 -8.80
C GLU A 72 13.70 6.13 -9.12
N LYS A 73 12.98 5.52 -10.07
CA LYS A 73 11.66 6.01 -10.50
C LYS A 73 10.51 5.57 -9.61
N ALA A 74 10.66 4.42 -8.94
CA ALA A 74 9.61 3.80 -8.14
C ALA A 74 9.95 3.80 -6.64
N THR A 75 10.77 4.75 -6.19
CA THR A 75 11.02 5.02 -4.78
C THR A 75 10.39 6.36 -4.43
N ALA A 76 9.79 6.44 -3.25
CA ALA A 76 9.15 7.66 -2.77
C ALA A 76 10.17 8.79 -2.57
N ASP A 77 9.69 10.02 -2.74
CA ASP A 77 10.43 11.24 -2.39
C ASP A 77 9.56 12.07 -1.43
N PRO A 78 9.88 12.15 -0.13
CA PRO A 78 10.97 11.44 0.55
C PRO A 78 10.69 9.93 0.72
N LEU A 79 11.76 9.16 0.93
CA LEU A 79 11.74 7.77 1.37
C LEU A 79 11.84 7.72 2.90
N THR A 80 10.92 7.04 3.57
CA THR A 80 11.05 6.75 5.01
C THR A 80 12.11 5.68 5.23
N MET A 81 13.15 5.97 6.01
CA MET A 81 14.14 4.98 6.45
C MET A 81 14.08 4.80 7.96
N VAL A 82 14.01 3.56 8.41
CA VAL A 82 14.14 3.15 9.81
C VAL A 82 15.43 2.35 9.96
N GLN A 83 16.24 2.69 10.95
CA GLN A 83 17.48 1.98 11.28
C GLN A 83 17.58 1.85 12.80
N LEU A 84 18.20 0.77 13.28
CA LEU A 84 18.51 0.66 14.70
C LEU A 84 19.68 1.58 15.04
N ASP A 85 19.50 2.40 16.08
CA ASP A 85 20.59 3.13 16.73
C ASP A 85 21.25 2.19 17.75
N PRO A 86 22.47 1.68 17.49
CA PRO A 86 23.15 0.77 18.39
C PRO A 86 23.67 1.46 19.66
N GLU A 87 23.69 2.80 19.69
CA GLU A 87 24.12 3.59 20.83
C GLU A 87 22.95 4.03 21.72
N ALA A 88 21.70 3.68 21.36
CA ALA A 88 20.54 3.93 22.20
C ALA A 88 20.52 3.02 23.43
N GLN A 89 20.31 3.62 24.61
CA GLN A 89 20.25 2.92 25.90
C GLN A 89 18.80 2.83 26.41
N PRO A 90 18.41 1.73 27.09
CA PRO A 90 19.24 0.60 27.51
C PRO A 90 19.51 -0.46 26.43
N GLU A 91 18.79 -0.41 25.31
CA GLU A 91 18.90 -1.33 24.18
C GLU A 91 18.78 -0.56 22.85
N PRO A 92 19.31 -1.10 21.73
CA PRO A 92 19.18 -0.47 20.42
C PRO A 92 17.73 -0.12 20.08
N ALA A 93 17.51 1.10 19.61
CA ALA A 93 16.17 1.63 19.36
C ALA A 93 16.01 2.02 17.88
N PRO A 94 14.82 1.82 17.29
CA PRO A 94 14.56 2.26 15.92
C PRO A 94 14.54 3.79 15.84
N VAL A 95 15.27 4.33 14.87
CA VAL A 95 15.29 5.74 14.49
C VAL A 95 14.72 5.88 13.09
N THR A 96 13.68 6.72 12.97
CA THR A 96 13.01 7.00 11.69
C THR A 96 13.49 8.34 11.12
N ARG A 97 13.77 8.36 9.82
CA ARG A 97 14.13 9.56 9.06
C ARG A 97 13.44 9.59 7.70
N GLU A 98 13.12 10.79 7.22
CA GLU A 98 12.68 11.03 5.85
C GLU A 98 13.88 11.42 5.00
N VAL A 99 14.18 10.64 3.98
CA VAL A 99 15.36 10.79 3.12
C VAL A 99 14.90 11.28 1.75
N PRO A 100 15.24 12.50 1.32
CA PRO A 100 14.94 12.97 -0.02
C PRO A 100 15.54 12.03 -1.06
N LEU A 101 14.86 11.80 -2.17
CA LEU A 101 15.28 10.86 -3.21
C LEU A 101 16.70 11.16 -3.73
N ALA A 102 17.05 12.45 -3.82
CA ALA A 102 18.39 12.91 -4.22
C ALA A 102 19.52 12.51 -3.24
N LYS A 103 19.19 12.04 -2.03
CA LYS A 103 20.12 11.57 -1.00
C LYS A 103 20.00 10.06 -0.73
N VAL A 104 19.15 9.35 -1.44
CA VAL A 104 19.05 7.89 -1.36
C VAL A 104 20.30 7.28 -1.99
N GLU A 105 20.93 6.34 -1.29
CA GLU A 105 22.03 5.55 -1.84
C GLU A 105 21.46 4.39 -2.67
N TRP A 106 22.06 4.16 -3.85
CA TRP A 106 21.58 3.15 -4.81
C TRP A 106 22.56 1.97 -4.91
N PRO A 107 22.07 0.73 -5.07
CA PRO A 107 20.67 0.34 -5.09
C PRO A 107 20.02 0.39 -3.69
N VAL A 108 18.75 0.79 -3.61
CA VAL A 108 18.00 0.81 -2.35
C VAL A 108 17.60 -0.60 -1.90
N ILE A 109 17.45 -1.53 -2.85
CA ILE A 109 17.28 -2.96 -2.58
C ILE A 109 18.25 -3.77 -3.45
N PRO A 110 18.94 -4.79 -2.91
CA PRO A 110 19.77 -5.67 -3.72
C PRO A 110 18.93 -6.49 -4.72
N ASN A 111 19.58 -7.04 -5.75
CA ASN A 111 18.95 -7.97 -6.67
C ASN A 111 18.46 -9.22 -5.91
N LEU A 112 17.14 -9.43 -5.88
CA LEU A 112 16.53 -10.46 -5.04
C LEU A 112 16.79 -11.88 -5.55
N ASP A 113 17.05 -12.07 -6.85
CA ASP A 113 17.45 -13.37 -7.38
C ASP A 113 18.88 -13.71 -6.96
N ALA A 114 19.79 -12.73 -6.98
CA ALA A 114 21.15 -12.91 -6.46
C ALA A 114 21.16 -13.16 -4.95
N VAL A 115 20.32 -12.45 -4.18
CA VAL A 115 20.13 -12.66 -2.74
C VAL A 115 19.71 -14.09 -2.43
N ARG A 116 18.69 -14.62 -3.13
CA ARG A 116 18.23 -16.01 -2.97
C ARG A 116 19.33 -17.01 -3.31
N ASN A 117 20.03 -16.80 -4.42
CA ASN A 117 21.15 -17.67 -4.84
C ASN A 117 22.32 -17.63 -3.85
N GLY A 118 22.46 -16.54 -3.10
CA GLY A 118 23.43 -16.37 -2.02
C GLY A 118 23.02 -17.00 -0.68
N GLY A 119 21.91 -17.74 -0.63
CA GLY A 119 21.44 -18.43 0.58
C GLY A 119 20.67 -17.56 1.57
N ARG A 120 20.36 -16.30 1.20
CA ARG A 120 19.48 -15.42 1.99
C ARG A 120 18.02 -15.68 1.63
N GLU A 121 17.13 -15.46 2.59
CA GLU A 121 15.70 -15.64 2.38
C GLU A 121 15.04 -14.34 1.93
N VAL A 122 14.08 -14.46 1.01
CA VAL A 122 13.24 -13.36 0.56
C VAL A 122 11.79 -13.77 0.70
N VAL A 123 11.05 -13.12 1.60
CA VAL A 123 9.64 -13.40 1.87
C VAL A 123 8.81 -12.20 1.46
N VAL A 124 7.73 -12.44 0.71
CA VAL A 124 6.79 -11.40 0.31
C VAL A 124 5.47 -11.63 1.02
N SER A 125 4.94 -10.60 1.66
CA SER A 125 3.65 -10.62 2.34
C SER A 125 2.79 -9.42 1.95
N GLU A 126 1.50 -9.51 2.27
CA GLU A 126 0.58 -8.38 2.20
C GLU A 126 0.57 -7.66 3.55
N ASP A 127 0.36 -6.35 3.54
CA ASP A 127 0.10 -5.55 4.73
C ASP A 127 -1.11 -4.63 4.50
N ALA A 128 -1.58 -3.95 5.55
CA ALA A 128 -2.76 -3.08 5.45
C ALA A 128 -2.59 -1.87 4.50
N GLY A 129 -1.36 -1.57 4.04
CA GLY A 129 -1.01 -0.43 3.18
C GLY A 129 -0.45 -0.80 1.80
N GLY A 130 -0.26 -2.08 1.51
CA GLY A 130 0.35 -2.59 0.28
C GLY A 130 1.08 -3.92 0.46
N ARG A 131 2.35 -3.96 0.07
CA ARG A 131 3.17 -5.18 0.01
C ARG A 131 4.47 -5.00 0.77
N GLN A 132 4.85 -6.04 1.50
CA GLN A 132 6.09 -6.07 2.26
C GLN A 132 7.03 -7.12 1.68
N VAL A 133 8.32 -6.79 1.60
CA VAL A 133 9.40 -7.71 1.22
C VAL A 133 10.38 -7.77 2.38
N LEU A 134 10.48 -8.93 3.01
CA LEU A 134 11.50 -9.24 4.02
C LEU A 134 12.68 -9.89 3.32
N VAL A 135 13.88 -9.38 3.59
CA VAL A 135 15.15 -10.01 3.22
C VAL A 135 15.91 -10.31 4.50
N ARG A 136 16.37 -11.55 4.69
CA ARG A 136 17.10 -11.93 5.91
C ARG A 136 18.16 -13.00 5.67
N THR A 137 19.16 -13.00 6.54
CA THR A 137 20.11 -14.12 6.65
C THR A 137 19.68 -15.04 7.80
N PRO A 138 19.38 -16.34 7.56
CA PRO A 138 18.90 -17.25 8.59
C PRO A 138 19.86 -17.36 9.78
N ASN A 139 19.30 -17.43 10.99
CA ASN A 139 20.06 -17.56 12.25
C ASN A 139 21.02 -16.39 12.54
N THR A 140 20.75 -15.20 12.00
CA THR A 140 21.51 -13.97 12.29
C THR A 140 20.56 -12.81 12.58
N GLY A 141 21.10 -11.67 13.02
CA GLY A 141 20.35 -10.42 13.14
C GLY A 141 20.17 -9.65 11.83
N ASP A 142 20.78 -10.10 10.72
CA ASP A 142 20.70 -9.41 9.42
C ASP A 142 19.32 -9.56 8.80
N GLN A 143 18.52 -8.49 8.90
CA GLN A 143 17.16 -8.42 8.42
C GLN A 143 16.83 -7.00 7.93
N GLN A 144 16.26 -6.92 6.72
CA GLN A 144 15.71 -5.69 6.18
C GLN A 144 14.29 -5.94 5.69
N VAL A 145 13.44 -4.93 5.85
CA VAL A 145 12.05 -4.96 5.41
C VAL A 145 11.77 -3.76 4.51
N TYR A 146 11.20 -4.04 3.34
CA TYR A 146 10.86 -3.05 2.32
C TYR A 146 9.35 -2.99 2.16
N GLN A 147 8.74 -1.82 2.36
CA GLN A 147 7.30 -1.63 2.19
C GLN A 147 6.99 -0.86 0.92
N PHE A 148 6.06 -1.41 0.15
CA PHE A 148 5.59 -0.87 -1.11
C PHE A 148 4.12 -0.51 -0.99
N ALA A 149 3.75 0.66 -1.50
CA ALA A 149 2.35 1.07 -1.64
C ALA A 149 2.00 1.25 -3.12
N GLN A 150 0.74 1.01 -3.48
CA GLN A 150 0.25 1.20 -4.85
C GLN A 150 -0.53 2.51 -4.97
N ARG A 151 0.13 3.62 -5.36
CA ARG A 151 -0.50 4.94 -5.49
C ARG A 151 0.16 5.83 -6.57
N PRO A 152 -0.35 5.88 -7.81
CA PRO A 152 -1.23 4.88 -8.43
C PRO A 152 -0.48 3.58 -8.78
N CYS A 153 0.85 3.64 -8.82
CA CYS A 153 1.72 2.52 -9.15
C CYS A 153 2.49 2.06 -7.92
N TRP A 154 3.08 0.87 -8.00
CA TRP A 154 3.93 0.35 -6.94
C TRP A 154 5.13 1.28 -6.72
N THR A 155 5.29 1.71 -5.48
CA THR A 155 6.35 2.61 -5.03
C THR A 155 6.90 2.09 -3.71
N LEU A 156 8.22 1.98 -3.59
CA LEU A 156 8.90 1.75 -2.31
C LEU A 156 8.72 3.00 -1.45
N VAL A 157 8.05 2.85 -0.30
CA VAL A 157 7.74 3.96 0.62
C VAL A 157 8.52 3.89 1.91
N LYS A 158 8.99 2.70 2.32
CA LYS A 158 9.78 2.54 3.54
C LYS A 158 10.85 1.46 3.38
N VAL A 159 12.02 1.74 3.93
CA VAL A 159 13.06 0.75 4.23
C VAL A 159 13.23 0.70 5.75
N ASP A 160 13.19 -0.50 6.30
CA ASP A 160 13.32 -0.77 7.72
C ASP A 160 14.46 -1.76 7.90
N ASP A 161 15.64 -1.24 8.22
CA ASP A 161 16.85 -2.03 8.46
C ASP A 161 16.92 -2.36 9.95
N GLN A 162 16.71 -3.64 10.23
CA GLN A 162 16.63 -4.21 11.57
C GLN A 162 17.90 -4.99 11.93
N SER A 163 18.98 -4.75 11.18
CA SER A 163 20.25 -5.42 11.40
C SER A 163 20.90 -4.98 12.71
N LEU A 164 21.50 -5.95 13.42
CA LEU A 164 22.26 -5.80 14.65
C LEU A 164 23.68 -6.36 14.50
#